data_AF-A0A4V6JHV4-F1
#
_entry.id   AF-A0A4V6JHV4-F1
#
_cell.length_a   1.000
_cell.length_b   1.000
_cell.length_c   1.000
_cell.angle_alpha   90.00
_cell.angle_beta   90.00
_cell.angle_gamma   90.00
#
_symmetry.space_group_name_H-M   'P 1'
#
loop_
_entity.id
_entity.type
_entity.pdbx_description
1 polymer ?
#
loop_
_entity_poly.entity_id
_entity_poly.type
_entity_poly.pdbx_seq_one_letter_code
_entity_poly.pdbx_strand_id
1 'polypeptide(L)'
;MDGYAVRLADLAAGNALPVAGKAFAGQPFQGEWPAGSCIRIMTGAPVPAGCDAVVMQEETEQTDDGVRFIASVKPGQNIRRSGRTLPWARPSSRRAPG
;
A
#
# COMPACT_ATOMS: atom_id res chain seq x y z
N MET A 1 -5.28 2.29 12.57
CA MET A 1 -5.70 0.89 12.41
C MET A 1 -4.62 0.12 11.67
N ASP A 2 -4.29 -1.09 12.11
CA ASP A 2 -3.55 -2.05 11.31
C ASP A 2 -4.46 -2.77 10.30
N GLY A 3 -3.89 -3.12 9.16
CA GLY A 3 -4.63 -3.69 8.05
C GLY A 3 -3.72 -4.29 6.99
N TYR A 4 -4.27 -4.44 5.79
CA TYR A 4 -3.61 -5.07 4.66
C TYR A 4 -3.71 -4.17 3.43
N ALA A 5 -2.55 -3.81 2.88
CA ALA A 5 -2.42 -3.18 1.59
C ALA A 5 -2.62 -4.24 0.49
N VAL A 6 -3.54 -3.94 -0.42
CA VAL A 6 -3.97 -4.82 -1.49
C VAL A 6 -4.11 -4.08 -2.82
N ARG A 7 -4.12 -4.85 -3.91
CA ARG A 7 -4.46 -4.38 -5.25
C ARG A 7 -5.89 -4.80 -5.57
N LEU A 8 -6.63 -3.94 -6.26
CA LEU A 8 -8.01 -4.27 -6.63
C LEU A 8 -8.07 -5.46 -7.61
N ALA A 9 -7.06 -5.61 -8.45
CA ALA A 9 -6.93 -6.74 -9.36
C ALA A 9 -6.82 -8.08 -8.61
N ASP A 10 -6.08 -8.11 -7.50
CA ASP A 10 -5.89 -9.32 -6.69
C ASP A 10 -7.16 -9.66 -5.90
N LEU A 11 -7.91 -8.64 -5.46
CA LEU A 11 -9.21 -8.83 -4.81
C LEU A 11 -10.29 -9.35 -5.78
N ALA A 12 -10.25 -8.94 -7.05
CA ALA A 12 -11.18 -9.42 -8.07
C ALA A 12 -11.05 -10.93 -8.34
N ALA A 13 -9.91 -11.54 -8.00
CA ALA A 13 -9.72 -12.99 -8.08
C ALA A 13 -10.51 -13.76 -7.00
N GLY A 14 -10.95 -13.09 -5.92
CA GLY A 14 -11.81 -13.67 -4.87
C GLY A 14 -11.13 -14.71 -3.96
N ASN A 15 -9.82 -14.92 -4.12
CA ASN A 15 -9.06 -15.91 -3.35
C ASN A 15 -8.42 -15.30 -2.09
N ALA A 16 -8.03 -16.16 -1.14
CA ALA A 16 -7.19 -15.75 -0.02
C ALA A 16 -5.82 -15.28 -0.54
N LEU A 17 -5.36 -14.12 -0.07
CA LEU A 17 -4.09 -13.53 -0.48
C LEU A 17 -3.03 -13.78 0.59
N PRO A 18 -1.93 -14.50 0.29
CA PRO A 18 -0.84 -14.66 1.23
C PRO A 18 -0.19 -13.31 1.58
N VAL A 19 0.33 -13.21 2.80
CA VAL A 19 1.03 -12.01 3.27
C VAL A 19 2.48 -12.07 2.79
N ALA A 20 2.80 -11.31 1.74
CA ALA A 20 4.17 -11.27 1.19
C ALA A 20 5.14 -10.48 2.08
N GLY A 21 4.63 -9.62 2.95
CA GLY A 21 5.46 -8.79 3.80
C GLY A 21 4.72 -7.91 4.79
N LYS A 22 5.49 -7.11 5.53
CA LYS A 22 4.97 -6.22 6.59
C LYS A 22 5.61 -4.84 6.47
N ALA A 23 4.81 -3.80 6.65
CA ALA A 23 5.21 -2.39 6.67
C ALA A 23 4.85 -1.77 8.02
N PHE A 24 5.82 -1.12 8.65
CA PHE A 24 5.68 -0.49 9.97
C PHE A 24 5.92 1.03 9.88
N ALA A 25 5.46 1.77 10.89
CA ALA A 25 5.74 3.21 10.98
C ALA A 25 7.26 3.43 11.03
N GLY A 26 7.78 4.20 10.08
CA GLY A 26 9.23 4.43 9.92
C GLY A 26 10.00 3.31 9.22
N GLN A 27 9.39 2.15 8.97
CA GLN A 27 9.99 1.04 8.21
C GLN A 27 9.09 0.65 7.03
N PRO A 28 9.29 1.29 5.85
CA PRO A 28 8.57 0.94 4.63
C PRO A 28 8.87 -0.51 4.22
N PHE A 29 7.89 -1.16 3.61
CA PHE A 29 8.14 -2.42 2.93
C PHE A 29 9.04 -2.19 1.71
N GLN A 30 10.21 -2.84 1.69
CA GLN A 30 11.20 -2.78 0.60
C GLN A 30 11.34 -4.09 -0.18
N GLY A 31 10.56 -5.11 0.18
CA GLY A 31 10.58 -6.39 -0.52
C GLY A 31 9.86 -6.33 -1.86
N GLU A 32 9.94 -7.43 -2.61
CA GLU A 32 9.08 -7.61 -3.77
C GLU A 32 7.64 -7.85 -3.32
N TRP A 33 6.70 -7.20 -4.00
CA TRP A 33 5.28 -7.40 -3.79
C TRP A 33 4.69 -8.19 -4.97
N PRO A 34 4.70 -9.54 -4.91
CA PRO A 34 4.17 -10.38 -5.99
C PRO A 34 2.66 -10.13 -6.20
N ALA A 35 2.19 -10.36 -7.43
CA ALA A 35 0.76 -10.35 -7.74
C ALA A 35 0.05 -11.48 -6.99
N GLY A 36 -1.21 -11.27 -6.63
CA GLY A 36 -1.98 -12.22 -5.81
C GLY A 36 -1.51 -12.30 -4.36
N SER A 37 -0.94 -11.23 -3.80
CA SER A 37 -0.51 -11.20 -2.39
C SER A 37 -0.84 -9.87 -1.73
N CYS A 38 -0.86 -9.85 -0.40
CA CYS A 38 -1.12 -8.65 0.39
C CYS A 38 0.09 -8.30 1.27
N ILE A 39 0.20 -7.01 1.63
CA ILE A 39 1.23 -6.52 2.56
C ILE A 39 0.54 -6.06 3.84
N ARG A 40 0.94 -6.60 4.98
CA ARG A 40 0.42 -6.13 6.27
C ARG A 40 0.96 -4.73 6.54
N ILE A 41 0.09 -3.77 6.77
CA ILE A 41 0.45 -2.37 7.00
C ILE A 41 -0.06 -1.92 8.36
N MET A 42 0.82 -1.36 9.18
CA MET A 42 0.44 -0.79 10.48
C MET A 42 0.11 0.69 10.37
N THR A 43 -0.63 1.21 11.36
CA THR A 43 -0.95 2.64 11.45
C THR A 43 0.30 3.51 11.34
N GLY A 44 0.30 4.47 10.43
CA GLY A 44 1.42 5.40 10.24
C GLY A 44 2.57 4.84 9.38
N ALA A 45 2.46 3.61 8.89
CA ALA A 45 3.38 3.08 7.90
C ALA A 45 3.11 3.70 6.52
N PRO A 46 4.17 3.96 5.73
CA PRO A 46 4.02 4.39 4.34
C PRO A 46 3.40 3.27 3.50
N VAL A 47 2.46 3.66 2.62
CA VAL A 47 1.77 2.72 1.73
C VAL A 47 2.75 2.23 0.66
N PRO A 48 2.86 0.92 0.41
CA PRO A 48 3.74 0.38 -0.62
C PRO A 48 3.34 0.83 -2.02
N ALA A 49 4.33 0.91 -2.91
CA ALA A 49 4.11 1.32 -4.30
C ALA A 49 3.16 0.33 -5.01
N GLY A 50 2.19 0.86 -5.74
CA GLY A 50 1.19 0.05 -6.45
C GLY A 50 0.05 -0.48 -5.57
N CYS A 51 -0.11 0.02 -4.34
CA CYS A 51 -1.27 -0.25 -3.52
C CYS A 51 -2.47 0.57 -3.98
N ASP A 52 -3.61 -0.11 -4.20
CA ASP A 52 -4.86 0.54 -4.58
C ASP A 52 -5.74 0.88 -3.39
N ALA A 53 -5.73 0.02 -2.35
CA ALA A 53 -6.54 0.19 -1.15
C ALA A 53 -5.89 -0.47 0.07
N VAL A 54 -6.23 0.04 1.25
CA VAL A 54 -5.88 -0.57 2.54
C VAL A 54 -7.15 -1.01 3.24
N VAL A 55 -7.25 -2.31 3.53
CA VAL A 55 -8.41 -2.91 4.21
C VAL A 55 -8.05 -3.17 5.66
N MET A 56 -8.97 -2.91 6.58
CA MET A 56 -8.71 -3.09 8.01
C MET A 56 -8.76 -4.58 8.34
N GLN A 57 -7.96 -5.04 9.31
CA GLN A 57 -7.94 -6.47 9.63
C GLN A 57 -9.31 -7.01 10.07
N GLU A 58 -10.17 -6.14 10.61
CA GLU A 58 -11.55 -6.43 11.04
C GLU A 58 -12.46 -6.78 9.85
N GLU A 59 -12.13 -6.28 8.65
CA GLU A 59 -12.82 -6.56 7.39
C GLU A 59 -12.16 -7.72 6.61
N THR A 60 -11.28 -8.47 7.28
CA THR A 60 -10.57 -9.61 6.72
C THR A 60 -10.67 -10.82 7.63
N GLU A 61 -10.54 -12.00 7.03
CA GLU A 61 -10.52 -13.28 7.72
C GLU A 61 -9.17 -13.95 7.45
N GLN A 62 -8.46 -14.32 8.52
CA GLN A 62 -7.22 -15.09 8.40
C GLN A 62 -7.57 -16.57 8.22
N THR A 63 -7.02 -17.15 7.16
CA THR A 63 -7.19 -18.55 6.75
C THR A 63 -5.82 -19.21 6.61
N ASP A 64 -5.77 -20.54 6.52
CA ASP A 64 -4.51 -21.27 6.35
C ASP A 64 -3.79 -20.90 5.03
N ASP A 65 -4.55 -20.55 3.99
CA ASP A 65 -4.02 -20.13 2.68
C ASP A 65 -3.59 -18.65 2.64
N GLY A 66 -4.02 -17.83 3.60
CA GLY A 66 -3.71 -16.41 3.65
C GLY A 66 -4.85 -15.54 4.19
N VAL A 67 -4.91 -14.29 3.74
CA VAL A 67 -5.90 -13.31 4.20
C VAL A 67 -7.04 -13.22 3.18
N ARG A 68 -8.24 -13.55 3.61
CA ARG A 68 -9.47 -13.41 2.82
C ARG A 68 -10.14 -12.07 3.14
N PHE A 69 -10.58 -11.37 2.10
CA PHE A 69 -11.25 -10.08 2.23
C PHE A 69 -12.76 -10.29 2.13
N ILE A 70 -13.49 -10.00 3.21
CA ILE A 70 -14.93 -10.25 3.29
C ILE A 70 -15.77 -8.99 3.00
N ALA A 71 -15.17 -7.81 3.09
CA ALA A 71 -15.83 -6.54 2.81
C ALA A 71 -15.59 -6.07 1.37
N SER A 72 -16.49 -5.20 0.88
CA SER A 72 -16.31 -4.53 -0.41
C SER A 72 -15.26 -3.43 -0.30
N VAL A 73 -14.14 -3.61 -1.00
CA VAL A 73 -13.01 -2.68 -0.98
C VAL A 73 -13.14 -1.66 -2.11
N LYS A 74 -12.98 -0.38 -1.79
CA LYS A 74 -13.01 0.72 -2.77
C LYS A 74 -11.60 1.21 -3.12
N PRO A 75 -11.34 1.65 -4.36
CA PRO A 75 -10.09 2.31 -4.73
C PRO A 75 -9.82 3.51 -3.82
N GLY A 76 -8.63 3.58 -3.25
CA GLY A 76 -8.21 4.62 -2.32
C GLY A 76 -8.78 4.51 -0.91
N GLN A 77 -9.49 3.42 -0.57
CA GLN A 77 -10.00 3.19 0.78
C GLN A 77 -8.85 3.15 1.79
N ASN A 78 -8.99 3.92 2.86
CA ASN A 78 -8.04 4.02 3.97
C ASN A 78 -6.59 4.41 3.56
N ILE A 79 -6.39 4.88 2.33
CA ILE A 79 -5.11 5.42 1.85
C ILE A 79 -5.14 6.93 2.05
N ARG A 80 -4.35 7.41 3.01
CA ARG A 80 -4.00 8.82 3.06
C ARG A 80 -2.98 9.09 1.95
N ARG A 81 -3.47 9.51 0.78
CA ARG A 81 -2.61 10.06 -0.26
C ARG A 81 -2.01 11.36 0.28
N SER A 82 -0.84 11.29 0.91
CA SER A 82 -0.01 12.47 1.11
C SER A 82 0.15 13.16 -0.24
N GLY A 83 -0.28 14.41 -0.29
CA GLY A 83 -0.56 15.15 -1.51
C GLY A 83 0.50 14.99 -2.60
N ARG A 84 0.05 14.62 -3.80
CA ARG A 84 0.69 15.02 -5.03
C ARG A 84 0.67 16.56 -5.08
N THR A 85 1.80 17.24 -4.83
CA THR A 85 2.18 18.65 -5.16
C THR A 85 3.50 18.91 -4.41
N LEU A 86 4.69 19.13 -4.98
CA LEU A 86 5.20 19.47 -6.31
C LEU A 86 6.48 18.67 -6.61
N PRO A 87 6.86 18.46 -7.90
CA PRO A 87 8.26 18.22 -8.20
C PRO A 87 9.06 19.41 -7.67
N TRP A 88 10.09 19.12 -6.89
CA TRP A 88 11.15 20.07 -6.59
C TRP A 88 11.71 20.59 -7.93
N ALA A 89 11.25 21.75 -8.37
CA ALA A 89 11.92 22.45 -9.46
C ALA A 89 13.23 22.95 -8.85
N ARG A 90 14.35 22.31 -9.19
CA ARG A 90 15.64 23.00 -9.11
C ARG A 90 15.61 24.10 -10.17
N PRO A 91 15.82 25.38 -9.84
CA PRO A 91 16.48 26.24 -10.78
C PRO A 91 17.96 25.85 -10.74
N SER A 92 18.38 25.27 -11.86
CA SER A 92 19.75 25.07 -12.28
C SER A 92 20.70 26.17 -11.83
N SER A 93 21.82 25.76 -11.24
CA SER A 93 23.04 26.57 -11.26
C SER A 93 23.56 26.71 -12.70
N ARG A 94 24.29 27.82 -12.93
CA ARG A 94 24.96 28.34 -14.17
C ARG A 94 24.16 29.52 -14.76
N ARG A 95 24.70 30.74 -14.92
CA ARG A 95 26.10 31.22 -15.06
C ARG A 95 26.13 32.74 -14.76
N ALA A 96 27.25 33.22 -14.22
CA ALA A 96 27.63 34.64 -14.02
C ALA A 96 27.96 35.35 -15.36
N PRO A 97 28.67 36.50 -15.38
CA PRO A 97 28.41 37.86 -14.85
C PRO A 97 28.31 38.90 -16.00
N GLY A 98 27.95 40.14 -15.69
CA GLY A 98 28.08 41.31 -16.57
C GLY A 98 28.45 42.53 -15.74
#